data_AF-A0A5B7JVQ7-F1
#
_entry.id   AF-A0A5B7JVQ7-F1
#
_cell.length_a   1.000
_cell.length_b   1.000
_cell.length_c   1.000
_cell.angle_alpha   90.00
_cell.angle_beta   90.00
_cell.angle_gamma   90.00
#
_symmetry.space_group_name_H-M   'P 1'
#
loop_
_entity.id
_entity.type
_entity.pdbx_description
1 polymer ?
#
loop_
_entity_poly.entity_id
_entity_poly.type
_entity_poly.pdbx_seq_one_letter_code
_entity_poly.pdbx_strand_id
1 'polypeptide(L)'
;MLIRLHSLNDLACLLQIDRIRYVLSSYLRVRLEKIERYAHHLLEKDASVTDPLQAVLSPQEASYAKEYVSSMESHFQKVVLQQMPEIIRGFDAVKECVKPNLESYVFFKVKKAVPGVLVEDFRGEGRDEEVDLEEGSQYLMRYNTVKDLLQSGTVVFI
;
A
#
# COMPACT_ATOMS: atom_id res chain seq x y z
N MET A 1 -39.48 -8.48 -30.68
CA MET A 1 -38.14 -9.06 -30.41
C MET A 1 -37.09 -7.99 -30.09
N LEU A 2 -37.12 -6.80 -30.71
CA LEU A 2 -36.21 -5.67 -30.41
C LEU A 2 -36.31 -5.08 -28.99
N ILE A 3 -37.49 -5.07 -28.37
CA ILE A 3 -37.69 -4.54 -26.99
C ILE A 3 -36.99 -5.41 -25.93
N ARG A 4 -36.90 -6.74 -26.14
CA ARG A 4 -36.17 -7.65 -25.22
C ARG A 4 -34.65 -7.51 -25.33
N LEU A 5 -34.13 -7.12 -26.49
CA LEU A 5 -32.69 -6.90 -26.70
C LEU A 5 -32.20 -5.61 -26.01
N HIS A 6 -33.03 -4.56 -25.97
CA HIS A 6 -32.71 -3.35 -25.19
C HIS A 6 -32.59 -3.67 -23.69
N SER A 7 -33.57 -4.40 -23.16
CA SER A 7 -33.57 -4.84 -21.75
C SER A 7 -32.39 -5.76 -21.39
N LEU A 8 -31.93 -6.62 -22.30
CA LEU A 8 -30.75 -7.48 -22.08
C LEU A 8 -29.44 -6.68 -22.08
N ASN A 9 -29.32 -5.70 -22.97
CA ASN A 9 -28.17 -4.80 -22.99
C ASN A 9 -28.13 -3.90 -21.75
N ASP A 10 -29.29 -3.42 -21.30
CA ASP A 10 -29.42 -2.64 -20.07
C ASP A 10 -29.02 -3.49 -18.84
N LEU A 11 -29.46 -4.75 -18.78
CA LEU A 11 -29.09 -5.67 -17.71
C LEU A 11 -27.58 -5.99 -17.72
N ALA A 12 -27.00 -6.19 -18.90
CA ALA A 12 -25.56 -6.38 -19.05
C ALA A 12 -24.77 -5.15 -18.57
N CYS A 13 -25.24 -3.94 -18.92
CA CYS A 13 -24.62 -2.69 -18.48
C CYS A 13 -24.68 -2.55 -16.94
N LEU A 14 -25.83 -2.81 -16.33
CA LEU A 14 -25.99 -2.78 -14.87
C LEU A 14 -25.03 -3.73 -14.17
N LEU A 15 -24.90 -4.98 -14.67
CA LEU A 15 -23.97 -5.95 -14.11
C LEU A 15 -22.50 -5.53 -14.25
N GLN A 16 -22.12 -4.89 -15.36
CA GLN A 16 -20.76 -4.35 -15.51
C GLN A 16 -20.51 -3.19 -14.54
N ILE A 17 -21.47 -2.28 -14.36
CA ILE A 17 -21.38 -1.17 -13.41
C ILE A 17 -21.20 -1.70 -11.99
N ASP A 18 -21.96 -2.71 -11.60
CA ASP A 18 -21.87 -3.33 -10.27
C ASP A 18 -20.49 -3.96 -10.05
N ARG A 19 -19.94 -4.65 -11.07
CA ARG A 19 -18.59 -5.23 -10.99
C ARG A 19 -17.51 -4.16 -10.83
N ILE A 20 -17.60 -3.08 -11.60
CA ILE A 20 -16.65 -1.95 -11.50
C ILE A 20 -16.76 -1.29 -10.12
N ARG A 21 -17.98 -1.06 -9.64
CA ARG A 21 -18.22 -0.46 -8.31
C ARG A 21 -17.65 -1.33 -7.21
N TYR A 22 -17.81 -2.65 -7.30
CA TYR A 22 -17.25 -3.60 -6.33
C TYR A 22 -15.73 -3.51 -6.29
N VAL A 23 -15.06 -3.62 -7.45
CA VAL A 23 -13.59 -3.56 -7.54
C VAL A 23 -13.07 -2.22 -7.01
N LEU A 24 -13.68 -1.10 -7.40
CA LEU A 24 -13.29 0.23 -6.93
C LEU A 24 -13.47 0.38 -5.41
N SER A 25 -14.61 -0.06 -4.89
CA SER A 25 -14.89 0.01 -3.45
C SER A 25 -13.93 -0.87 -2.66
N SER A 26 -13.63 -2.08 -3.15
CA SER A 26 -12.66 -2.98 -2.52
C SER A 26 -11.27 -2.37 -2.51
N TYR A 27 -10.84 -1.77 -3.62
CA TYR A 27 -9.54 -1.08 -3.72
C TYR A 27 -9.44 0.08 -2.70
N LEU A 28 -10.45 0.95 -2.67
CA LEU A 28 -10.46 2.11 -1.78
C LEU A 28 -10.50 1.70 -0.30
N ARG A 29 -11.28 0.69 0.08
CA ARG A 29 -11.32 0.19 1.46
C ARG A 29 -9.97 -0.32 1.94
N VAL A 30 -9.32 -1.18 1.14
CA VAL A 30 -7.98 -1.72 1.47
C VAL A 30 -6.95 -0.60 1.57
N ARG A 31 -7.08 0.44 0.74
CA ARG A 31 -6.17 1.59 0.76
C ARG A 31 -6.38 2.45 2.01
N LEU A 32 -7.63 2.71 2.41
CA LEU A 32 -7.96 3.40 3.66
C LEU A 32 -7.46 2.62 4.89
N GLU A 33 -7.64 1.30 4.92
CA GLU A 33 -7.12 0.44 6.01
C GLU A 33 -5.60 0.57 6.16
N LYS A 34 -4.86 0.61 5.04
CA LYS A 34 -3.40 0.84 5.07
C LYS A 34 -3.05 2.25 5.54
N ILE A 35 -3.84 3.26 5.15
CA ILE A 35 -3.64 4.64 5.60
C ILE A 35 -3.83 4.73 7.11
N GLU A 36 -4.91 4.17 7.66
CA GLU A 36 -5.17 4.16 9.10
C GLU A 36 -4.05 3.43 9.86
N ARG A 37 -3.60 2.28 9.37
CA ARG A 37 -2.55 1.47 10.03
C ARG A 37 -1.17 2.13 10.02
N TYR A 38 -0.84 2.88 8.98
CA TYR A 38 0.49 3.47 8.78
C TYR A 38 0.44 5.01 8.69
N ALA A 39 -0.55 5.64 9.32
CA ALA A 39 -0.87 7.06 9.13
C ALA A 39 0.34 7.99 9.41
N HIS A 40 0.98 7.83 10.57
CA HIS A 40 2.14 8.63 10.97
C HIS A 40 3.31 8.49 9.98
N HIS A 41 3.67 7.24 9.63
CA HIS A 41 4.76 6.96 8.68
C HIS A 41 4.47 7.52 7.28
N LEU A 42 3.22 7.45 6.82
CA LEU A 42 2.84 7.98 5.51
C LEU A 42 2.87 9.51 5.49
N LEU A 43 2.42 10.19 6.54
CA LEU A 43 2.46 11.64 6.63
C LEU A 43 3.89 12.18 6.71
N GLU A 44 4.78 11.51 7.46
CA GLU A 44 6.20 11.86 7.51
C GLU A 44 6.86 11.70 6.13
N LYS A 45 6.58 10.58 5.47
CA LYS A 45 7.07 10.31 4.12
C LYS A 45 6.57 11.37 3.13
N ASP A 46 5.29 11.69 3.15
CA ASP A 46 4.70 12.70 2.25
C ASP A 46 5.26 14.10 2.52
N ALA A 47 5.53 14.44 3.79
CA ALA A 47 6.18 15.70 4.16
C ALA A 47 7.65 15.79 3.71
N SER A 48 8.35 14.65 3.62
CA SER A 48 9.74 14.59 3.12
C SER A 48 9.85 14.69 1.60
N VAL A 49 8.77 14.42 0.87
CA VAL A 49 8.75 14.43 -0.59
C VAL A 49 8.56 15.88 -1.08
N THR A 50 9.54 16.39 -1.81
CA THR A 50 9.49 17.75 -2.38
C THR A 50 8.69 17.81 -3.70
N ASP A 51 8.57 16.68 -4.41
CA ASP A 51 7.87 16.61 -5.70
C ASP A 51 6.45 16.02 -5.55
N PRO A 52 5.39 16.79 -5.85
CA PRO A 52 4.01 16.31 -5.77
C PRO A 52 3.70 15.16 -6.74
N LEU A 53 4.52 14.93 -7.79
CA LEU A 53 4.37 13.78 -8.68
C LEU A 53 4.80 12.45 -8.04
N GLN A 54 5.59 12.52 -6.97
CA GLN A 54 6.03 11.36 -6.19
C GLN A 54 5.18 11.14 -4.94
N ALA A 55 4.17 11.99 -4.71
CA ALA A 55 3.26 11.87 -3.59
C ALA A 55 2.49 10.53 -3.67
N VAL A 56 2.55 9.75 -2.60
CA VAL A 56 1.89 8.44 -2.53
C VAL A 56 0.40 8.60 -2.25
N LEU A 57 0.02 9.68 -1.57
CA LEU A 57 -1.33 9.98 -1.13
C LEU A 57 -2.00 10.96 -2.11
N SER A 58 -3.27 10.70 -2.40
CA SER A 58 -4.13 11.72 -3.03
C SER A 58 -4.42 12.86 -2.04
N PRO A 59 -4.80 14.06 -2.51
CA PRO A 59 -5.03 15.20 -1.61
C PRO A 59 -6.15 14.93 -0.60
N GLN A 60 -7.19 14.19 -0.99
CA GLN A 60 -8.28 13.79 -0.09
C GLN A 60 -7.78 12.81 0.98
N GLU A 61 -6.95 11.84 0.60
CA GLU A 61 -6.35 10.89 1.53
C GLU A 61 -5.38 11.56 2.51
N ALA A 62 -4.62 12.55 2.05
CA ALA A 62 -3.73 13.33 2.91
C ALA A 62 -4.52 14.16 3.95
N SER A 63 -5.64 14.78 3.55
CA SER A 63 -6.53 15.48 4.50
C SER A 63 -7.10 14.50 5.53
N TYR A 64 -7.62 13.37 5.05
CA TYR A 64 -8.18 12.32 5.91
C TYR A 64 -7.16 11.79 6.92
N ALA A 65 -5.93 11.48 6.47
CA ALA A 65 -4.88 10.99 7.35
C ALA A 65 -4.49 12.00 8.45
N LYS A 66 -4.43 13.30 8.13
CA LYS A 66 -4.16 14.37 9.10
C LYS A 66 -5.28 14.49 10.15
N GLU A 67 -6.53 14.46 9.70
CA GLU A 67 -7.70 14.49 10.59
C GLU A 67 -7.76 13.27 11.50
N TYR A 68 -7.46 12.09 10.95
CA TYR A 68 -7.40 10.83 11.69
C TYR A 68 -6.34 10.87 12.80
N VAL A 69 -5.11 11.27 12.47
CA VAL A 69 -4.02 11.38 13.44
C VAL A 69 -4.34 12.37 14.55
N SER A 70 -4.82 13.57 14.21
CA SER A 70 -5.21 14.60 15.19
C SER A 70 -6.33 14.11 16.12
N SER A 71 -7.32 13.40 15.58
CA SER A 71 -8.41 12.82 16.36
C SER A 71 -7.92 11.72 17.31
N MET A 72 -7.02 10.87 16.83
CA MET A 72 -6.43 9.78 17.61
C MET A 72 -5.55 10.31 18.75
N GLU A 73 -4.68 11.28 18.47
CA GLU A 73 -3.84 11.95 19.48
C GLU A 73 -4.69 12.65 20.54
N SER A 74 -5.73 13.38 20.12
CA SER A 74 -6.68 14.02 21.03
C SER A 74 -7.40 13.01 21.93
N HIS A 75 -7.73 11.83 21.39
CA HIS A 75 -8.36 10.75 22.16
C HIS A 75 -7.39 10.14 23.18
N PHE A 76 -6.18 9.78 22.75
CA PHE A 76 -5.13 9.26 23.64
C PHE A 76 -4.76 10.25 24.74
N GLN A 77 -4.71 11.54 24.41
CA GLN A 77 -4.40 12.57 25.38
C GLN A 77 -5.46 12.65 26.49
N LYS A 78 -6.74 12.58 26.13
CA LYS A 78 -7.86 12.66 27.09
C LYS A 78 -7.98 11.40 27.95
N VAL A 79 -7.85 10.21 27.36
CA VAL A 79 -8.11 8.95 28.07
C VAL A 79 -6.91 8.50 28.88
N VAL A 80 -5.71 8.59 28.31
CA VAL A 80 -4.53 7.91 28.84
C VAL A 80 -3.51 8.92 29.37
N LEU A 81 -3.05 9.85 28.53
CA LEU A 81 -1.91 10.72 28.89
C LEU A 81 -2.24 11.72 30.01
N GLN A 82 -3.51 12.08 30.21
CA GLN A 82 -3.92 12.90 31.35
C GLN A 82 -3.89 12.17 32.68
N GLN A 83 -4.01 10.83 32.67
CA GLN A 83 -3.97 10.02 33.89
C GLN A 83 -2.58 9.48 34.20
N MET A 84 -1.63 9.61 33.27
CA MET A 84 -0.27 9.13 33.44
C MET A 84 0.64 10.11 34.21
N PRO A 85 1.54 9.61 35.07
CA PRO A 85 2.59 10.41 35.69
C PRO A 85 3.45 11.15 34.66
N GLU A 86 3.94 12.34 35.01
CA GLU A 86 4.64 13.26 34.07
C GLU A 86 5.86 12.63 33.36
N ILE A 87 6.53 11.67 34.01
CA ILE A 87 7.73 11.00 33.49
C ILE A 87 7.43 10.18 32.21
N ILE A 88 6.23 9.60 32.11
CA ILE A 88 5.82 8.75 30.97
C ILE A 88 4.76 9.42 30.09
N ARG A 89 4.51 10.71 30.32
CA ARG A 89 3.50 11.48 29.60
C ARG A 89 3.95 11.89 28.19
N GLY A 90 5.26 11.80 27.92
CA GLY A 90 5.83 12.04 26.61
C GLY A 90 5.49 10.90 25.64
N PHE A 91 4.48 11.10 24.81
CA PHE A 91 4.15 10.24 23.69
C PHE A 91 4.80 10.79 22.42
N ASP A 92 5.81 10.11 21.89
CA ASP A 92 6.44 10.45 20.61
C ASP A 92 5.84 9.58 19.50
N ALA A 93 4.73 10.08 18.95
CA ALA A 93 3.95 9.39 17.91
C ALA A 93 4.77 9.01 16.67
N VAL A 94 5.91 9.68 16.45
CA VAL A 94 6.78 9.45 15.29
C VAL A 94 7.74 8.29 15.54
N LYS A 95 8.26 8.13 16.76
CA LYS A 95 9.18 7.02 17.09
C LYS A 95 8.48 5.71 17.34
N GLU A 96 7.27 5.75 17.88
CA GLU A 96 6.46 4.55 18.19
C GLU A 96 5.52 4.15 17.04
N CYS A 97 5.64 4.78 15.88
CA CYS A 97 4.76 4.49 14.75
C CYS A 97 5.00 3.10 14.16
N VAL A 98 3.91 2.45 13.76
CA VAL A 98 3.95 1.21 13.00
C VAL A 98 4.48 1.52 11.60
N LYS A 99 5.52 0.80 11.18
CA LYS A 99 6.11 0.92 9.83
C LYS A 99 5.73 -0.28 8.97
N PRO A 100 5.51 -0.09 7.65
CA PRO A 100 5.30 -1.20 6.73
C PRO A 100 6.52 -2.11 6.67
N ASN A 101 6.32 -3.43 6.73
CA ASN A 101 7.40 -4.40 6.57
C ASN A 101 7.74 -4.61 5.09
N LEU A 102 8.84 -4.00 4.62
CA LEU A 102 9.33 -4.12 3.25
C LEU A 102 10.00 -5.46 2.94
N GLU A 103 10.38 -6.22 3.97
CA GLU A 103 11.01 -7.54 3.85
C GLU A 103 9.97 -8.68 3.74
N SER A 104 8.68 -8.34 3.59
CA SER A 104 7.62 -9.32 3.42
C SER A 104 7.76 -10.05 2.08
N TYR A 105 7.58 -11.37 2.08
CA TYR A 105 7.60 -12.19 0.86
C TYR A 105 6.27 -12.05 0.10
N VAL A 106 6.38 -11.92 -1.23
CA VAL A 106 5.25 -11.68 -2.14
C VAL A 106 5.35 -12.60 -3.34
N PHE A 107 4.20 -13.11 -3.78
CA PHE A 107 4.08 -13.83 -5.05
C PHE A 107 3.81 -12.83 -6.17
N PHE A 108 4.57 -12.96 -7.26
CA PHE A 108 4.39 -12.13 -8.43
C PHE A 108 4.61 -12.92 -9.72
N LYS A 109 3.98 -12.44 -10.78
CA LYS A 109 4.12 -12.92 -12.15
C LYS A 109 4.91 -11.91 -12.96
N VAL A 110 5.86 -12.40 -13.74
CA VAL A 110 6.69 -11.58 -14.61
C VAL A 110 5.96 -11.32 -15.93
N LYS A 111 5.85 -10.05 -16.33
CA LYS A 111 5.25 -9.65 -17.62
C LYS A 111 6.27 -9.39 -18.71
N LYS A 112 7.50 -9.02 -18.36
CA LYS A 112 8.62 -8.85 -19.30
C LYS A 112 9.86 -9.45 -18.65
N ALA A 113 10.66 -10.16 -19.44
CA ALA A 113 11.89 -10.75 -18.93
C ALA A 113 12.85 -9.68 -18.40
N VAL A 114 13.43 -9.93 -17.22
CA VAL A 114 14.43 -9.05 -16.59
C VAL A 114 15.60 -9.93 -16.12
N PRO A 115 16.77 -9.81 -16.75
CA PRO A 115 17.95 -10.55 -16.31
C PRO A 115 18.61 -9.87 -15.10
N GLY A 116 19.31 -10.65 -14.29
CA GLY A 116 20.23 -10.17 -13.26
C GLY A 116 19.57 -9.42 -12.10
N VAL A 117 18.42 -9.89 -11.61
CA VAL A 117 17.84 -9.32 -10.39
C VAL A 117 18.64 -9.78 -9.19
N LEU A 118 19.30 -8.83 -8.52
CA LEU A 118 20.10 -9.07 -7.32
C LEU A 118 19.20 -9.34 -6.11
N VAL A 119 19.34 -10.52 -5.52
CA VAL A 119 18.69 -10.91 -4.27
C VAL A 119 19.75 -10.91 -3.17
N GLU A 120 19.73 -9.87 -2.33
CA GLU A 120 20.69 -9.70 -1.24
C GLU A 120 20.53 -10.78 -0.15
N ASP A 121 21.61 -11.41 0.33
CA ASP A 121 21.51 -12.39 1.43
C ASP A 121 21.36 -11.69 2.78
N PHE A 122 20.22 -11.91 3.45
CA PHE A 122 19.96 -11.34 4.76
C PHE A 122 20.71 -12.05 5.90
N ARG A 123 21.22 -13.27 5.68
CA ARG A 123 21.96 -14.03 6.72
C ARG A 123 23.41 -13.57 6.87
N GLY A 124 23.87 -12.63 6.06
CA GLY A 124 25.25 -12.14 6.09
C GLY A 124 26.26 -13.21 5.65
N GLU A 125 25.82 -14.25 4.94
CA GLU A 125 26.66 -15.33 4.44
C GLU A 125 27.30 -14.98 3.08
N GLY A 126 27.07 -13.76 2.57
CA GLY A 126 27.71 -13.25 1.34
C GLY A 126 27.25 -13.96 0.06
N ARG A 127 26.06 -14.55 0.05
CA ARG A 127 25.47 -15.22 -1.11
C ARG A 127 24.43 -14.33 -1.76
N ASP A 128 24.87 -13.19 -2.28
CA ASP A 128 24.00 -12.40 -3.15
C ASP A 128 23.76 -13.25 -4.41
N GLU A 129 22.49 -13.57 -4.66
CA GLU A 129 22.08 -14.42 -5.77
C GLU A 129 21.53 -13.53 -6.89
N GLU A 130 22.08 -13.67 -8.10
CA GLU A 130 21.49 -13.09 -9.29
C GLU A 130 20.47 -14.07 -9.87
N VAL A 131 19.22 -13.62 -9.96
CA VAL A 131 18.13 -14.43 -10.51
C VAL A 131 17.61 -13.77 -11.78
N ASP A 132 17.59 -14.54 -12.87
CA ASP A 132 16.95 -14.14 -14.11
C ASP A 132 15.44 -14.40 -14.03
N LEU A 133 14.66 -13.32 -14.24
CA LEU A 133 13.20 -13.37 -14.25
C LEU A 133 12.71 -13.62 -15.67
N GLU A 134 12.19 -14.81 -15.94
CA GLU A 134 11.65 -15.18 -17.25
C GLU A 134 10.21 -14.69 -17.44
N GLU A 135 9.84 -14.28 -18.66
CA GLU A 135 8.48 -13.83 -18.95
C GLU A 135 7.43 -14.93 -18.71
N GLY A 136 6.35 -14.59 -18.01
CA GLY A 136 5.22 -15.49 -17.76
C GLY A 136 5.40 -16.43 -16.56
N SER A 137 6.62 -16.54 -16.03
CA SER A 137 6.92 -17.34 -14.84
C SER A 137 6.49 -16.62 -13.54
N GLN A 138 6.41 -17.39 -12.45
CA GLN A 138 5.97 -16.92 -11.14
C GLN A 138 7.10 -17.14 -10.13
N TYR A 139 7.34 -16.15 -9.28
CA TYR A 139 8.38 -16.22 -8.27
C TYR A 139 7.83 -15.78 -6.90
N LEU A 140 8.55 -16.20 -5.86
CA LEU A 140 8.36 -15.78 -4.48
C LEU A 140 9.65 -15.10 -4.01
N MET A 141 9.60 -13.78 -3.83
CA MET A 141 10.75 -12.99 -3.34
C MET A 141 10.27 -11.92 -2.37
N ARG A 142 11.21 -11.21 -1.74
CA ARG A 142 10.90 -10.09 -0.85
C ARG A 142 10.42 -8.88 -1.64
N TYR A 143 9.45 -8.16 -1.06
CA TYR A 143 8.88 -6.97 -1.68
C TYR A 143 9.95 -5.89 -1.96
N ASN A 144 10.91 -5.70 -1.07
CA ASN A 144 11.96 -4.69 -1.22
C ASN A 144 12.74 -4.84 -2.54
N THR A 145 13.14 -6.07 -2.90
CA THR A 145 13.87 -6.39 -4.14
C THR A 145 13.07 -6.10 -5.41
N VAL A 146 11.74 -6.34 -5.38
CA VAL A 146 10.88 -6.24 -6.57
C VAL A 146 10.08 -4.94 -6.65
N LYS A 147 10.22 -4.05 -5.67
CA LYS A 147 9.44 -2.80 -5.55
C LYS A 147 9.55 -1.92 -6.80
N ASP A 148 10.75 -1.75 -7.34
CA ASP A 148 10.97 -0.87 -8.49
C ASP A 148 10.47 -1.53 -9.79
N LEU A 149 10.56 -2.86 -9.88
CA LEU A 149 9.97 -3.65 -10.97
C LEU A 149 8.44 -3.59 -10.95
N LEU A 150 7.83 -3.52 -9.78
CA LEU A 150 6.39 -3.33 -9.62
C LEU A 150 5.95 -1.92 -10.04
N GLN A 151 6.73 -0.89 -9.69
CA GLN A 151 6.43 0.49 -10.08
C GLN A 151 6.52 0.69 -11.60
N SER A 152 7.48 0.04 -12.26
CA SER A 152 7.59 0.06 -13.72
C SER A 152 6.53 -0.78 -14.45
N GLY A 153 5.75 -1.58 -13.72
CA GLY A 153 4.73 -2.47 -14.29
C GLY A 153 5.30 -3.71 -15.00
N THR A 154 6.58 -4.02 -14.77
CA THR A 154 7.29 -5.16 -15.35
C THR A 154 6.88 -6.49 -14.70
N VAL A 155 6.51 -6.43 -13.43
CA VAL A 155 5.96 -7.56 -12.68
C VAL A 155 4.61 -7.16 -12.06
N VAL A 156 3.76 -8.14 -11.78
CA VAL A 156 2.44 -7.92 -11.16
C VAL A 156 2.18 -8.97 -10.08
N PHE A 157 1.57 -8.56 -8.97
CA PHE A 157 1.16 -9.49 -7.91
C PHE A 157 0.14 -10.51 -8.40
N ILE A 158 0.19 -11.69 -7.80
CA ILE A 158 -0.76 -12.80 -8.03
C ILE A 158 -1.76 -12.85 -6.88
#